data_AF-A0A520DS73-F1
#
_entry.id   AF-A0A520DS73-F1
#
_cell.length_a   1.000
_cell.length_b   1.000
_cell.length_c   1.000
_cell.angle_alpha   90.00
_cell.angle_beta   90.00
_cell.angle_gamma   90.00
#
_symmetry.space_group_name_H-M   'P 1'
#
loop_
_entity.id
_entity.type
_entity.pdbx_description
1 polymer ?
#
loop_
_entity_poly.entity_id
_entity_poly.type
_entity_poly.pdbx_seq_one_letter_code
_entity_poly.pdbx_strand_id
1 'polypeptide(L)' 'YNTTTVIITHDMNSVLSIGDYIMFLYKGKKIWEGNSQTILEPSVPELEEFVFSNKALKQMRDSKRI' A
#
# COMPACT_ATOMS: atom_id res chain seq x y z
N TYR A 1 20.15 19.86 -0.71
CA TYR A 1 19.55 18.70 -1.41
C TYR A 1 19.83 17.46 -0.58
N ASN A 2 18.79 16.93 0.08
CA ASN A 2 18.68 15.69 0.89
C ASN A 2 17.56 15.93 1.91
N THR A 3 16.35 16.13 1.42
CA THR A 3 15.19 16.37 2.30
C THR A 3 14.45 15.08 2.49
N THR A 4 14.33 14.62 3.73
CA THR A 4 13.41 13.54 4.08
C THR A 4 12.00 14.09 4.02
N THR A 5 11.19 13.57 3.10
CA THR A 5 9.79 13.97 2.94
C THR A 5 8.89 12.86 3.47
N VAL A 6 7.99 13.21 4.39
CA VAL A 6 6.97 12.29 4.90
C VAL A 6 5.62 12.72 4.35
N ILE A 7 4.91 11.79 3.72
CA ILE A 7 3.60 12.01 3.12
C ILE A 7 2.61 11.06 3.80
N ILE A 8 1.50 11.61 4.29
CA ILE A 8 0.39 10.83 4.86
C ILE A 8 -0.76 10.91 3.88
N THR A 9 -1.16 9.77 3.33
CA THR A 9 -2.25 9.69 2.36
C THR A 9 -2.97 8.34 2.46
N HIS A 10 -4.19 8.31 1.95
CA HIS A 10 -4.95 7.09 1.70
C HIS A 10 -5.05 6.76 0.20
N ASP A 11 -4.47 7.60 -0.66
CA ASP A 11 -4.48 7.40 -2.11
C ASP A 11 -3.36 6.44 -2.55
N MET A 12 -3.78 5.29 -3.08
CA MET A 12 -2.87 4.24 -3.56
C MET A 12 -2.12 4.60 -4.83
N ASN A 13 -2.65 5.46 -5.70
CA ASN A 13 -1.94 5.84 -6.94
C ASN A 13 -0.64 6.59 -6.61
N SER A 14 -0.73 7.52 -5.67
CA SER A 14 0.42 8.23 -5.13
C SER A 14 1.37 7.26 -4.42
N VAL A 15 0.87 6.40 -3.53
CA VAL A 15 1.69 5.44 -2.78
C VAL A 15 2.50 4.51 -3.69
N LEU A 16 1.89 4.00 -4.76
CA LEU A 16 2.59 3.13 -5.73
C LEU A 16 3.64 3.87 -6.55
N SER A 17 3.44 5.17 -6.81
CA SER A 17 4.31 5.95 -7.69
C SER A 17 5.54 6.52 -6.98
N ILE A 18 5.41 6.94 -5.72
CA ILE A 18 6.46 7.68 -4.99
C ILE A 18 6.85 7.05 -3.64
N GLY A 19 6.27 5.91 -3.29
CA GLY A 19 6.50 5.26 -2.00
C GLY A 19 7.77 4.40 -1.96
N ASP A 20 8.91 5.00 -1.59
CA ASP A 20 10.16 4.28 -1.34
C ASP A 20 10.11 3.45 -0.05
N TYR A 21 9.57 4.06 1.03
CA TYR A 21 9.27 3.43 2.31
C TYR A 21 7.84 3.77 2.69
N ILE A 22 7.04 2.73 2.95
CA ILE A 22 5.62 2.85 3.25
C ILE A 22 5.36 2.20 4.59
N MET A 23 4.60 2.89 5.44
CA MET A 23 4.12 2.39 6.72
C MET A 23 2.60 2.45 6.73
N PHE A 24 1.96 1.31 7.02
CA PHE A 24 0.51 1.24 7.14
C PHE A 24 0.10 1.23 8.61
N LEU A 25 -0.74 2.21 8.96
CA LEU A 25 -1.30 2.37 10.29
C LEU A 25 -2.77 1.94 10.29
N TYR A 26 -3.14 1.07 11.22
CA TYR A 26 -4.51 0.69 11.47
C TYR A 26 -4.83 0.79 12.96
N LYS A 27 -5.90 1.51 13.30
CA LYS A 27 -6.35 1.76 14.69
C LYS A 27 -5.21 2.26 15.61
N GLY A 28 -4.40 3.18 15.09
CA GLY A 28 -3.28 3.79 15.83
C GLY A 28 -2.05 2.88 16.00
N LYS A 29 -2.03 1.70 15.36
CA LYS A 29 -0.89 0.78 15.39
C LYS A 29 -0.26 0.65 14.02
N LYS A 30 1.07 0.61 13.95
CA LYS A 30 1.80 0.13 12.78
C LYS A 30 1.59 -1.37 12.67
N ILE A 31 0.91 -1.80 11.62
CA ILE A 31 0.64 -3.22 11.38
C ILE A 31 1.34 -3.77 10.14
N TRP A 32 1.88 -2.90 9.29
CA TRP A 32 2.66 -3.29 8.12
C TRP A 32 3.64 -2.19 7.71
N GLU A 33 4.75 -2.58 7.12
CA GLU A 33 5.70 -1.69 6.46
C GLU A 33 6.36 -2.39 5.27
N GLY A 34 6.82 -1.60 4.30
CA GLY A 34 7.42 -2.11 3.07
C GLY A 34 7.62 -1.01 2.02
N ASN A 35 7.55 -1.39 0.76
CA ASN A 35 7.66 -0.51 -0.40
C ASN A 35 6.54 -0.75 -1.43
N SER A 36 6.53 0.05 -2.49
CA SER A 36 5.52 0.00 -3.56
C SER A 36 5.35 -1.36 -4.26
N GLN A 37 6.37 -2.23 -4.23
CA GLN A 37 6.28 -3.57 -4.79
C GLN A 37 5.60 -4.53 -3.81
N THR A 38 6.02 -4.49 -2.55
CA THR A 38 5.51 -5.38 -1.50
C THR A 38 4.09 -5.06 -1.05
N ILE A 39 3.62 -3.81 -1.21
CA ILE A 39 2.26 -3.41 -0.80
C ILE A 39 1.16 -4.08 -1.64
N LEU A 40 1.49 -4.55 -2.85
CA LEU A 40 0.57 -5.30 -3.72
C LEU A 40 0.45 -6.77 -3.34
N GLU A 41 1.32 -7.26 -2.44
CA GLU A 41 1.32 -8.61 -1.89
C GLU A 41 1.19 -8.55 -0.36
N PRO A 42 0.07 -8.01 0.15
CA PRO A 42 -0.09 -7.75 1.57
C PRO A 42 -0.10 -9.06 2.38
N SER A 43 0.63 -9.05 3.49
CA SER A 43 0.72 -10.16 4.43
C SER A 43 -0.31 -10.09 5.56
N VAL A 44 -1.05 -8.98 5.66
CA VAL A 44 -2.05 -8.74 6.73
C VAL A 44 -3.43 -8.43 6.14
N PRO A 45 -4.53 -8.98 6.70
CA PRO A 45 -5.87 -8.84 6.14
C PRO A 45 -6.35 -7.40 6.01
N GLU A 46 -6.03 -6.53 6.97
CA GLU A 46 -6.48 -5.15 6.97
C GLU A 46 -5.84 -4.33 5.84
N LEU A 47 -4.58 -4.62 5.51
CA LEU A 47 -3.91 -4.02 4.37
C LEU A 47 -4.48 -4.59 3.06
N GLU A 48 -4.76 -5.88 3.01
CA GLU A 48 -5.41 -6.50 1.85
C GLU A 48 -6.77 -5.86 1.56
N GLU A 49 -7.61 -5.71 2.58
CA GLU A 49 -8.91 -5.03 2.48
C GLU A 49 -8.74 -3.59 1.98
N PHE A 50 -7.77 -2.86 2.53
CA PHE A 50 -7.52 -1.47 2.15
C PHE A 50 -7.05 -1.34 0.69
N VAL A 51 -6.01 -2.09 0.29
CA VAL A 51 -5.42 -2.03 -1.06
C VAL A 51 -6.44 -2.45 -2.12
N PHE A 52 -7.22 -3.51 -1.86
CA PHE A 52 -8.18 -4.05 -2.84
C PHE A 52 -9.60 -3.49 -2.70
N SER A 53 -9.78 -2.45 -1.89
CA SER A 53 -10.99 -1.62 -1.93
C SER A 53 -11.14 -0.89 -3.27
N ASN A 54 -10.03 -0.65 -3.99
CA ASN A 54 -10.02 -0.12 -5.35
C ASN A 54 -10.30 -1.24 -6.38
N LYS A 55 -11.34 -1.04 -7.21
CA LYS A 55 -11.75 -1.97 -8.27
C LYS A 55 -10.63 -2.31 -9.25
N ALA A 56 -9.77 -1.35 -9.61
CA ALA A 56 -8.67 -1.57 -10.54
C ALA A 56 -7.61 -2.52 -9.95
N LEU A 57 -7.21 -2.28 -8.70
CA LEU A 57 -6.24 -3.14 -8.00
C LEU A 57 -6.82 -4.54 -7.75
N LYS A 58 -8.12 -4.63 -7.46
CA LYS A 58 -8.81 -5.92 -7.33
C LYS A 58 -8.76 -6.74 -8.62
N GLN A 59 -9.04 -6.12 -9.77
CA GLN A 59 -8.92 -6.78 -11.08
C GLN A 59 -7.50 -7.26 -11.37
N MET A 60 -6.48 -6.44 -11.07
CA MET A 60 -5.07 -6.83 -11.23
C MET A 60 -4.71 -8.06 -10.39
N ARG A 61 -5.18 -8.14 -9.14
CA ARG A 61 -4.97 -9.30 -8.26
C ARG A 61 -5.65 -10.55 -8.82
N ASP A 62 -6.89 -10.40 -9.27
CA ASP A 62 -7.67 -11.52 -9.78
C ASP A 62 -7.04 -12.08 -11.07
N SER A 63 -6.46 -11.23 -11.93
CA SER A 63 -5.68 -11.67 -13.11
C SER A 63 -4.35 -12.36 -12.78
N LYS A 64 -3.71 -12.04 -11.64
CA LYS A 64 -2.46 -12.70 -11.20
C LYS A 64 -2.69 -14.09 -10.57
N ARG A 65 -3.91 -14.41 -10.16
CA ARG A 65 -4.28 -15.70 -9.52
C ARG A 65 -4.72 -16.78 -10.51
N ILE A 66 -4.73 -16.48 -11.81
CA ILE A 66 -5.12 -17.37 -12.92
C ILE A 66 -3.87 -17.99 -13.54
#